data_AF-A0AB34PNC8-F1
#
_entry.id   AF-A0AB34PNC8-F1
#
_cell.length_a   1.000
_cell.length_b   1.000
_cell.length_c   1.000
_cell.angle_alpha   90.00
_cell.angle_beta   90.00
_cell.angle_gamma   90.00
#
_symmetry.space_group_name_H-M   'P 1'
#
loop_
_entity.id
_entity.type
_entity.pdbx_description
1 polymer ?
#
loop_
_entity_poly.entity_id
_entity_poly.type
_entity_poly.pdbx_seq_one_letter_code
_entity_poly.pdbx_strand_id
1 'polypeptide(L)'
;MSSFVKGLFSHTRKSIDLTSNPLHTSIQIRTAKKRVSGSRTNNKDSAGRRLGPKKNEGHFVNPGQIIMRQRGTKIHPGDNVKIGVDHTIFAVEPGYVRYYFDPFHPLRKYVGVSLKKNLKLPRPHFEPRLRRFGYVQITDPIEAQEEEASQSRKEMLAQPELEKLKEKKLNEKIQFIESSKTALVNEFGFDSEPSSKQLEDASERLYNIYQLRASGQSLSEARIQTTFNTLYDLKLQAQKNNIDSLPNLLNEAKEFITKIDSIVGIEPTGELFKNLTKEEQLNLQKEISSELDTLYQTKALEKDYRIEAKKLINTPGVFEPLQREELMAKYLPQVLPMDYPGSIIEISDSDSKNKNKKLSENIVIQRIFDETTRKVKLIGRPKEAFASA
;
A
#
# COMPACT_ATOMS: atom_id res chain seq x y z
N MET A 1 4.43 -25.82 23.91
CA MET A 1 5.35 -26.63 23.07
C MET A 1 6.64 -26.86 23.83
N SER A 2 6.84 -28.10 24.31
CA SER A 2 8.14 -28.80 24.47
C SER A 2 7.85 -30.09 25.26
N SER A 3 7.37 -31.16 24.61
CA SER A 3 8.20 -32.26 24.09
C SER A 3 9.29 -32.71 25.07
N PHE A 4 9.04 -33.82 25.79
CA PHE A 4 10.12 -34.78 26.03
C PHE A 4 9.58 -36.19 25.83
N VAL A 5 10.21 -36.86 24.88
CA VAL A 5 9.89 -38.16 24.29
C VAL A 5 10.67 -39.26 25.02
N LYS A 6 9.95 -40.36 25.23
CA LYS A 6 10.33 -41.79 25.31
C LYS A 6 11.79 -42.17 25.64
N GLY A 7 11.89 -43.12 26.57
CA GLY A 7 12.91 -44.17 26.58
C GLY A 7 12.32 -45.48 27.08
N LEU A 8 11.85 -46.32 26.16
CA LEU A 8 11.63 -47.76 26.36
C LEU A 8 12.94 -48.46 26.00
N PHE A 9 13.50 -49.28 26.89
CA PHE A 9 14.26 -50.47 26.50
C PHE A 9 14.14 -51.55 27.56
N SER A 10 14.03 -52.76 27.05
CA SER A 10 13.60 -54.01 27.67
C SER A 10 14.77 -54.94 27.99
N HIS A 11 14.44 -56.02 28.72
CA HIS A 11 15.20 -57.27 28.91
C HIS A 11 16.29 -57.22 30.02
N THR A 12 16.51 -58.21 30.86
CA THR A 12 16.25 -59.67 30.82
C THR A 12 15.96 -60.20 32.23
N ARG A 13 15.22 -61.32 32.31
CA ARG A 13 15.10 -62.16 33.50
C ARG A 13 16.46 -62.80 33.82
N LYS A 14 16.83 -62.83 35.10
CA LYS A 14 17.52 -63.98 35.71
C LYS A 14 16.91 -64.25 37.08
N SER A 15 16.09 -65.29 37.12
CA SER A 15 15.70 -66.01 38.32
C SER A 15 16.91 -66.78 38.84
N ILE A 16 17.29 -66.53 40.10
CA ILE A 16 18.17 -67.41 40.85
C ILE A 16 17.41 -67.73 42.12
N ASP A 17 16.80 -68.91 42.12
CA ASP A 17 16.28 -69.56 43.32
C ASP A 17 17.46 -70.15 44.08
N LEU A 18 17.66 -69.70 45.32
CA LEU A 18 18.52 -70.36 46.30
C LEU A 18 17.73 -70.53 47.59
N THR A 19 17.04 -71.68 47.62
CA THR A 19 16.98 -72.66 48.71
C THR A 19 17.15 -72.17 50.16
N SER A 20 16.04 -72.33 50.90
CA SER A 20 15.93 -72.90 52.26
C SER A 20 17.03 -72.59 53.29
N ASN A 21 16.67 -71.79 54.29
CA ASN A 21 17.17 -71.94 55.65
C ASN A 21 16.00 -71.86 56.64
N PRO A 22 15.61 -72.98 57.29
CA PRO A 22 14.55 -73.01 58.28
C PRO A 22 15.16 -72.91 59.68
N LEU A 23 15.30 -71.70 60.22
CA LEU A 23 15.48 -71.50 61.65
C LEU A 23 14.63 -70.31 62.11
N HIS A 24 13.44 -70.65 62.58
CA HIS A 24 12.54 -69.79 63.33
C HIS A 24 13.12 -69.58 64.74
N THR A 25 13.84 -68.48 64.95
CA THR A 25 14.17 -67.97 66.29
C THR A 25 13.71 -66.51 66.38
N SER A 26 12.58 -66.33 67.06
CA SER A 26 12.00 -65.08 67.59
C SER A 26 12.18 -63.84 66.72
N ILE A 27 11.15 -63.49 65.94
CA ILE A 27 10.99 -62.14 65.42
C ILE A 27 10.80 -61.20 66.64
N GLN A 28 11.88 -60.61 67.13
CA GLN A 28 11.78 -59.47 68.03
C GLN A 28 11.27 -58.29 67.21
N ILE A 29 9.94 -58.09 67.20
CA ILE A 29 9.36 -56.86 66.68
C ILE A 29 9.76 -55.74 67.63
N ARG A 30 10.89 -55.08 67.38
CA ARG A 30 11.17 -53.77 67.97
C ARG A 30 10.28 -52.77 67.26
N THR A 31 9.09 -52.54 67.80
CA THR A 31 8.37 -51.32 67.50
C THR A 31 9.21 -50.14 68.02
N ALA A 32 9.64 -49.26 67.12
CA ALA A 32 10.18 -47.98 67.54
C ALA A 32 9.10 -47.27 68.39
N LYS A 33 9.34 -47.08 69.69
CA LYS A 33 8.40 -46.45 70.64
C LYS A 33 8.22 -44.94 70.40
N LYS A 34 8.68 -44.40 69.27
CA LYS A 34 8.42 -43.02 68.86
C LYS A 34 7.82 -42.99 67.47
N ARG A 35 6.52 -42.71 67.42
CA ARG A 35 5.76 -42.43 66.18
C ARG A 35 6.03 -41.03 65.62
N VAL A 36 6.99 -40.28 66.18
CA VAL A 36 7.36 -38.93 65.74
C VAL A 36 8.88 -38.83 65.79
N SER A 37 9.55 -39.28 64.72
CA SER A 37 10.80 -38.66 64.29
C SER A 37 10.44 -37.46 63.43
N GLY A 38 9.69 -36.52 64.01
CA GLY A 38 9.41 -35.25 63.36
C GLY A 38 10.74 -34.60 62.99
N SER A 39 10.80 -33.94 61.82
CA SER A 39 11.88 -33.02 61.44
C SER A 39 12.34 -32.26 62.69
N ARG A 40 13.51 -32.63 63.24
CA ARG A 40 14.04 -31.98 64.44
C ARG A 40 14.67 -30.68 63.95
N THR A 41 13.87 -29.62 63.99
CA THR A 41 14.11 -28.23 63.55
C THR A 41 13.85 -27.92 62.08
N ASN A 42 12.72 -27.26 61.79
CA ASN A 42 12.44 -26.63 60.50
C ASN A 42 13.11 -25.25 60.41
N ASN A 43 14.44 -25.21 60.39
CA ASN A 43 15.23 -23.98 60.19
C ASN A 43 15.51 -23.75 58.70
N LYS A 44 14.49 -23.85 57.84
CA LYS A 44 14.59 -23.58 56.40
C LYS A 44 13.83 -22.30 56.09
N ASP A 45 14.55 -21.18 56.00
CA ASP A 45 14.03 -19.93 55.48
C ASP A 45 14.85 -19.47 54.27
N SER A 46 14.19 -18.81 53.32
CA SER A 46 14.85 -18.26 52.14
C SER A 46 15.37 -16.86 52.42
N ALA A 47 16.53 -16.51 51.86
CA ALA A 47 17.06 -15.16 52.02
C ALA A 47 16.09 -14.09 51.48
N GLY A 48 16.00 -12.95 52.17
CA GLY A 48 15.22 -11.81 51.74
C GLY A 48 15.60 -11.34 50.33
N ARG A 49 14.59 -11.12 49.47
CA ARG A 49 14.78 -10.81 48.04
C ARG A 49 15.08 -9.33 47.75
N ARG A 50 15.27 -8.50 48.79
CA ARG A 50 15.58 -7.06 48.69
C ARG A 50 14.61 -6.29 47.79
N LEU A 51 13.32 -6.65 47.84
CA LEU A 51 12.23 -5.96 47.13
C LEU A 51 11.99 -4.57 47.75
N GLY A 52 11.17 -3.74 47.09
CA GLY A 52 10.81 -2.41 47.53
C GLY A 52 11.37 -1.29 46.65
N PRO A 53 11.08 -0.03 47.01
CA PRO A 53 11.51 1.15 46.26
C PRO A 53 13.03 1.30 46.33
N LYS A 54 13.60 1.72 45.20
CA LYS A 54 15.02 2.03 45.02
C LYS A 54 15.25 3.51 44.77
N LYS A 55 14.20 4.22 44.30
CA LYS A 55 14.15 5.66 44.18
C LYS A 55 12.86 6.17 44.80
N ASN A 56 12.97 7.17 45.66
CA ASN A 56 11.83 7.75 46.35
C ASN A 56 11.28 8.94 45.55
N GLU A 57 10.15 9.48 46.01
CA GLU A 57 9.54 10.70 45.48
C GLU A 57 10.57 11.83 45.31
N GLY A 58 10.51 12.54 44.18
CA GLY A 58 11.35 13.70 43.88
C GLY A 58 12.82 13.39 43.56
N HIS A 59 13.25 12.13 43.56
CA HIS A 59 14.64 11.78 43.22
C HIS A 59 14.89 11.92 41.73
N PHE A 60 16.04 12.48 41.38
CA PHE A 60 16.50 12.51 39.99
C PHE A 60 16.95 11.11 39.54
N VAL A 61 16.54 10.72 38.35
CA VAL A 61 16.86 9.43 37.73
C VAL A 61 17.32 9.61 36.29
N ASN A 62 18.19 8.71 35.84
CA ASN A 62 18.63 8.57 34.45
C ASN A 62 17.91 7.38 33.78
N PRO A 63 17.86 7.32 32.43
CA PRO A 63 17.36 6.17 31.70
C PRO A 63 18.03 4.86 32.18
N GLY A 64 17.23 3.81 32.36
CA GLY A 64 17.66 2.49 32.82
C GLY A 64 17.75 2.34 34.35
N GLN A 65 17.67 3.42 35.14
CA GLN A 65 17.72 3.29 36.59
C GLN A 65 16.44 2.65 37.16
N ILE A 66 16.64 1.69 38.06
CA ILE A 66 15.55 0.99 38.74
C ILE A 66 14.90 1.90 39.79
N ILE A 67 13.58 2.02 39.73
CA ILE A 67 12.76 2.79 40.66
C ILE A 67 12.14 1.87 41.71
N MET A 68 11.63 0.71 41.33
CA MET A 68 10.93 -0.24 42.22
C MET A 68 11.23 -1.69 41.84
N ARG A 69 11.58 -2.53 42.81
CA ARG A 69 11.62 -4.00 42.64
C ARG A 69 10.45 -4.63 43.37
N GLN A 70 9.67 -5.46 42.68
CA GLN A 70 8.44 -6.02 43.26
C GLN A 70 8.16 -7.44 42.75
N ARG A 71 7.16 -8.09 43.34
CA ARG A 71 6.57 -9.33 42.85
C ARG A 71 5.10 -9.03 42.57
N GLY A 72 4.72 -9.14 41.30
CA GLY A 72 3.48 -8.55 40.79
C GLY A 72 3.52 -7.03 40.78
N THR A 73 2.49 -6.41 40.20
CA THR A 73 2.38 -4.95 40.06
C THR A 73 1.67 -4.32 41.25
N LYS A 74 2.38 -4.19 42.37
CA LYS A 74 1.87 -3.39 43.51
C LYS A 74 1.83 -1.90 43.17
N ILE A 75 2.82 -1.47 42.39
CA ILE A 75 2.88 -0.17 41.73
C ILE A 75 2.91 -0.44 40.22
N HIS A 76 2.16 0.34 39.47
CA HIS A 76 2.05 0.27 38.02
C HIS A 76 2.98 1.30 37.37
N PRO A 77 3.51 1.01 36.16
CA PRO A 77 4.28 1.99 35.40
C PRO A 77 3.36 3.13 34.94
N GLY A 78 3.77 4.37 35.23
CA GLY A 78 3.14 5.61 34.79
C GLY A 78 3.93 6.27 33.67
N ASP A 79 3.93 7.61 33.64
CA ASP A 79 4.65 8.38 32.62
C ASP A 79 6.17 8.13 32.62
N ASN A 80 6.76 8.04 31.43
CA ASN A 80 8.22 7.97 31.17
C ASN A 80 8.97 6.82 31.88
N VAL A 81 8.24 5.75 32.14
CA VAL A 81 8.67 4.59 32.90
C VAL A 81 8.21 3.32 32.21
N LYS A 82 9.01 2.24 32.31
CA LYS A 82 8.66 0.91 31.80
C LYS A 82 8.79 -0.15 32.88
N ILE A 83 8.22 -1.31 32.59
CA ILE A 83 8.20 -2.49 33.46
C ILE A 83 9.00 -3.62 32.82
N GLY A 84 9.88 -4.26 33.59
CA GLY A 84 10.65 -5.43 33.20
C GLY A 84 9.90 -6.74 33.46
N VAL A 85 10.53 -7.86 33.08
CA VAL A 85 9.95 -9.21 33.21
C VAL A 85 9.61 -9.56 34.66
N ASP A 86 10.44 -9.17 35.62
CA ASP A 86 10.19 -9.41 37.05
C ASP A 86 9.28 -8.34 37.70
N HIS A 87 8.55 -7.57 36.89
CA HIS A 87 7.75 -6.41 37.29
C HIS A 87 8.56 -5.26 37.90
N THR A 88 9.89 -5.27 37.75
CA THR A 88 10.75 -4.15 38.13
C THR A 88 10.43 -2.92 37.28
N ILE A 89 10.26 -1.79 37.94
CA ILE A 89 9.95 -0.52 37.28
C ILE A 89 11.24 0.28 37.11
N PHE A 90 11.50 0.78 35.90
CA PHE A 90 12.71 1.55 35.58
C PHE A 90 12.39 2.78 34.72
N ALA A 91 13.22 3.82 34.85
CA ALA A 91 13.09 5.07 34.11
C ALA A 91 13.47 4.89 32.64
N VAL A 92 12.71 5.47 31.72
CA VAL A 92 13.05 5.53 30.27
C VAL A 92 13.67 6.88 29.92
N GLU A 93 13.27 7.94 30.61
CA GLU A 93 13.76 9.29 30.42
C GLU A 93 14.42 9.81 31.70
N PRO A 94 15.35 10.77 31.61
CA PRO A 94 15.87 11.46 32.77
C PRO A 94 14.82 12.42 33.32
N GLY A 95 14.73 12.50 34.64
CA GLY A 95 13.76 13.37 35.30
C GLY A 95 13.62 13.02 36.77
N TYR A 96 12.47 13.33 37.35
CA TYR A 96 12.22 13.18 38.78
C TYR A 96 11.11 12.16 39.04
N VAL A 97 11.36 11.22 39.94
CA VAL A 97 10.39 10.16 40.27
C VAL A 97 9.17 10.75 40.97
N ARG A 98 7.98 10.37 40.51
CA ARG A 98 6.67 10.78 41.04
C ARG A 98 5.77 9.58 41.25
N TYR A 99 5.31 9.35 42.48
CA TYR A 99 4.29 8.38 42.85
C TYR A 99 2.94 9.08 42.90
N TYR A 100 1.93 8.52 42.24
CA TYR A 100 0.62 9.16 42.12
C TYR A 100 -0.52 8.16 41.92
N PHE A 101 -1.75 8.64 42.06
CA PHE A 101 -2.95 7.92 41.67
C PHE A 101 -3.50 8.56 40.40
N ASP A 102 -3.94 7.74 39.47
CA ASP A 102 -4.52 8.20 38.21
C ASP A 102 -6.06 8.07 38.30
N PRO A 103 -6.83 9.17 38.07
CA PRO A 103 -8.29 9.11 38.02
C PRO A 103 -8.84 8.05 37.06
N PHE A 104 -8.15 7.74 35.96
CA PHE A 104 -8.58 6.70 35.03
C PHE A 104 -8.52 5.28 35.63
N HIS A 105 -7.71 5.10 36.66
CA HIS A 105 -7.47 3.81 37.31
C HIS A 105 -7.44 3.95 38.84
N PRO A 106 -8.61 4.11 39.48
CA PRO A 106 -8.71 4.59 40.86
C PRO A 106 -8.09 3.63 41.90
N LEU A 107 -8.08 2.32 41.64
CA LEU A 107 -7.57 1.30 42.57
C LEU A 107 -6.08 1.01 42.38
N ARG A 108 -5.40 1.70 41.44
CA ARG A 108 -4.00 1.43 41.07
C ARG A 108 -3.09 2.56 41.51
N LYS A 109 -1.94 2.19 42.05
CA LYS A 109 -0.84 3.12 42.40
C LYS A 109 0.12 3.17 41.22
N TYR A 110 0.55 4.36 40.84
CA TYR A 110 1.48 4.57 39.73
C TYR A 110 2.81 5.14 40.22
N VAL A 111 3.85 4.87 39.44
CA VAL A 111 5.10 5.62 39.50
C VAL A 111 5.52 6.03 38.10
N GLY A 112 5.79 7.31 37.93
CA GLY A 112 6.28 7.90 36.71
C GLY A 112 7.52 8.75 36.95
N VAL A 113 8.08 9.28 35.87
CA VAL A 113 9.19 10.21 35.89
C VAL A 113 8.75 11.52 35.23
N SER A 114 8.70 12.60 36.01
CA SER A 114 8.39 13.93 35.52
C SER A 114 9.65 14.56 34.90
N LEU A 115 9.53 15.08 33.69
CA LEU A 115 10.65 15.71 32.97
C LEU A 115 11.22 16.94 33.69
N LYS A 116 10.36 17.67 34.41
CA LYS A 116 10.74 18.83 35.22
C LYS A 116 10.50 18.53 36.69
N LYS A 117 11.30 19.17 37.56
CA LYS A 117 11.16 19.02 39.01
C LYS A 117 9.80 19.50 39.50
N ASN A 118 9.28 20.61 38.98
CA ASN A 118 8.03 21.21 39.47
C ASN A 118 6.77 20.57 38.87
N LEU A 119 6.92 19.70 37.88
CA LEU A 119 5.81 19.03 37.22
C LEU A 119 5.27 17.93 38.12
N LYS A 120 3.96 17.95 38.38
CA LYS A 120 3.25 16.92 39.13
C LYS A 120 2.66 15.89 38.18
N LEU A 121 2.58 14.64 38.64
CA LEU A 121 1.82 13.58 38.01
C LEU A 121 0.62 13.21 38.91
N PRO A 122 -0.55 12.81 38.38
CA PRO A 122 -0.86 12.66 36.96
C PRO A 122 -0.98 14.02 36.26
N ARG A 123 -0.65 14.08 34.97
CA ARG A 123 -0.87 15.28 34.16
C ARG A 123 -2.35 15.38 33.78
N PRO A 124 -2.88 16.60 33.58
CA PRO A 124 -4.21 16.77 33.01
C PRO A 124 -4.29 16.10 31.62
N HIS A 125 -5.39 15.38 31.39
CA HIS A 125 -5.51 14.46 30.26
C HIS A 125 -5.45 15.13 28.88
N PHE A 126 -6.05 16.32 28.75
CA PHE A 126 -6.16 17.03 27.47
C PHE A 126 -4.97 17.94 27.18
N GLU A 127 -4.06 18.14 28.13
CA GLU A 127 -2.85 18.93 27.86
C GLU A 127 -1.89 18.16 26.94
N PRO A 128 -1.15 18.88 26.08
CA PRO A 128 -0.18 18.26 25.20
C PRO A 128 0.86 17.50 26.01
N ARG A 129 1.26 16.33 25.51
CA ARG A 129 2.27 15.51 26.18
C ARG A 129 3.63 16.21 26.14
N LEU A 130 4.18 16.49 27.31
CA LEU A 130 5.57 16.91 27.46
C LEU A 130 6.48 15.74 27.04
N ARG A 131 7.30 15.96 26.01
CA ARG A 131 8.26 14.99 25.46
C ARG A 131 9.66 15.58 25.51
N ARG A 132 10.66 14.73 25.71
CA ARG A 132 12.08 15.11 25.58
C ARG A 132 12.57 14.73 24.19
N PHE A 133 13.14 15.70 23.47
CA PHE A 133 13.77 15.44 22.17
C PHE A 133 15.02 14.58 22.32
N GLY A 134 15.93 14.96 23.24
CA GLY A 134 17.03 14.11 23.68
C GLY A 134 18.25 14.06 22.76
N TYR A 135 18.22 14.75 21.62
CA TYR A 135 19.36 14.91 20.70
C TYR A 135 19.92 16.32 20.76
N VAL A 136 21.16 16.47 20.30
CA VAL A 136 21.90 17.73 20.17
C VAL A 136 22.31 17.87 18.71
N GLN A 137 22.30 19.10 18.19
CA GLN A 137 22.79 19.38 16.85
C GLN A 137 24.31 19.19 16.81
N ILE A 138 24.78 18.42 15.83
CA ILE A 138 26.22 18.29 15.55
C ILE A 138 26.69 19.60 14.93
N THR A 139 27.55 20.32 15.63
CA THR A 139 28.12 21.61 15.17
C THR A 139 29.32 21.42 14.27
N ASP A 140 30.03 20.31 14.48
CA ASP A 140 31.29 20.05 13.80
C ASP A 140 30.99 19.54 12.38
N PRO A 141 31.50 20.23 11.34
CA PRO A 141 31.07 19.97 9.97
C PRO A 141 31.49 18.58 9.49
N ILE A 142 32.62 18.06 9.99
CA ILE A 142 33.13 16.74 9.63
C ILE A 142 32.20 15.66 10.19
N GLU A 143 31.90 15.72 11.49
CA GLU A 143 30.97 14.78 12.13
C GLU A 143 29.57 14.87 11.51
N ALA A 144 29.12 16.08 11.13
CA ALA A 144 27.84 16.26 10.45
C ALA A 144 27.83 15.57 9.08
N GLN A 145 28.92 15.68 8.30
CA GLN A 145 29.05 14.99 7.02
C GLN A 145 29.11 13.46 7.18
N GLU A 146 29.78 12.96 8.22
CA GLU A 146 29.82 11.53 8.53
C GLU A 146 28.43 11.00 8.90
N GLU A 147 27.66 11.73 9.70
CA GLU A 147 26.29 11.39 10.06
C GLU A 147 25.35 11.44 8.84
N GLU A 148 25.48 12.46 7.98
CA GLU A 148 24.72 12.58 6.71
C GLU A 148 25.04 11.44 5.73
N ALA A 149 26.30 11.00 5.68
CA ALA A 149 26.73 9.87 4.85
C ALA A 149 26.32 8.51 5.44
N SER A 150 25.99 8.45 6.73
CA SER A 150 25.57 7.22 7.38
C SER A 150 24.20 6.75 6.84
N GLN A 151 24.11 5.49 6.45
CA GLN A 151 22.88 4.88 5.93
C GLN A 151 22.63 3.54 6.60
N SER A 152 21.37 3.13 6.69
CA SER A 152 21.05 1.79 7.17
C SER A 152 21.53 0.75 6.15
N ARG A 153 21.88 -0.45 6.64
CA ARG A 153 22.26 -1.57 5.76
C ARG A 153 21.21 -1.86 4.68
N LYS A 154 19.91 -1.65 4.98
CA LYS A 154 18.82 -1.88 4.02
C LYS A 154 18.84 -0.85 2.90
N GLU A 155 19.03 0.42 3.22
CA GLU A 155 19.15 1.50 2.23
C GLU A 155 20.36 1.30 1.35
N MET A 156 21.53 1.03 1.95
CA MET A 156 22.77 0.78 1.22
C MET A 156 22.63 -0.38 0.20
N LEU A 157 21.95 -1.47 0.57
CA LEU A 157 21.72 -2.60 -0.33
C LEU A 157 20.72 -2.28 -1.46
N ALA A 158 19.73 -1.41 -1.20
CA ALA A 158 18.72 -1.01 -2.18
C ALA A 158 19.19 0.13 -3.11
N GLN A 159 20.17 0.92 -2.67
CA GLN A 159 20.62 2.13 -3.36
C GLN A 159 21.01 1.90 -4.84
N PRO A 160 21.81 0.87 -5.20
CA PRO A 160 22.17 0.64 -6.60
C PRO A 160 20.97 0.29 -7.50
N GLU A 161 19.96 -0.38 -6.97
CA GLU A 161 18.73 -0.70 -7.71
C GLU A 161 17.86 0.54 -7.91
N LEU A 162 17.74 1.38 -6.87
CA LEU A 162 17.01 2.65 -6.94
C LEU A 162 17.66 3.62 -7.94
N GLU A 163 18.99 3.67 -8.00
CA GLU A 163 19.74 4.48 -8.97
C GLU A 163 19.49 4.02 -10.41
N LYS A 164 19.56 2.71 -10.68
CA LYS A 164 19.20 2.16 -12.00
C LYS A 164 17.77 2.47 -12.40
N LEU A 165 16.82 2.39 -11.45
CA LEU A 165 15.42 2.75 -11.70
C LEU A 165 15.27 4.24 -11.98
N LYS A 166 16.03 5.10 -11.31
CA LYS A 166 16.05 6.55 -11.54
C LYS A 166 16.61 6.87 -12.93
N GLU A 167 17.71 6.25 -13.33
CA GLU A 167 18.31 6.39 -14.66
C GLU A 167 17.35 5.92 -15.75
N LYS A 168 16.71 4.77 -15.57
CA LYS A 168 15.70 4.26 -16.52
C LYS A 168 14.57 5.27 -16.71
N LYS A 169 14.01 5.81 -15.63
CA LYS A 169 12.94 6.84 -15.68
C LYS A 169 13.41 8.12 -16.35
N LEU A 170 14.67 8.52 -16.13
CA LEU A 170 15.26 9.69 -16.77
C LEU A 170 15.41 9.48 -18.28
N ASN A 171 15.85 8.31 -18.71
CA ASN A 171 15.95 7.98 -20.14
C ASN A 171 14.57 7.95 -20.82
N GLU A 172 13.55 7.38 -20.17
CA GLU A 172 12.16 7.40 -20.65
C GLU A 172 11.63 8.85 -20.76
N LYS A 173 11.95 9.71 -19.79
CA LYS A 173 11.61 11.14 -19.85
C LYS A 173 12.29 11.83 -21.03
N ILE A 174 13.58 11.61 -21.24
CA ILE A 174 14.34 12.20 -22.35
C ILE A 174 13.75 11.79 -23.69
N GLN A 175 13.50 10.49 -23.89
CA GLN A 175 12.89 9.96 -25.11
C GLN A 175 11.52 10.60 -25.38
N PHE A 176 10.69 10.74 -24.34
CA PHE A 176 9.39 11.40 -24.46
C PHE A 176 9.53 12.89 -24.82
N ILE A 177 10.49 13.59 -24.22
CA ILE A 177 10.73 15.01 -24.50
C ILE A 177 11.21 15.20 -25.94
N GLU A 178 12.11 14.35 -26.42
CA GLU A 178 12.62 14.38 -27.79
C GLU A 178 11.50 14.10 -28.80
N SER A 179 10.68 13.07 -28.59
CA SER A 179 9.54 12.79 -29.47
C SER A 179 8.54 13.95 -29.46
N SER A 180 8.23 14.52 -28.30
CA SER A 180 7.34 15.68 -28.16
C SER A 180 7.88 16.91 -28.87
N LYS A 181 9.19 17.18 -28.79
CA LYS A 181 9.83 18.30 -29.50
C LYS A 181 9.62 18.16 -31.01
N THR A 182 9.85 16.95 -31.56
CA THR A 182 9.66 16.70 -32.99
C THR A 182 8.20 16.84 -33.43
N ALA A 183 7.25 16.33 -32.63
CA ALA A 183 5.83 16.42 -32.93
C ALA A 183 5.30 17.86 -32.86
N LEU A 184 5.73 18.65 -31.86
CA LEU A 184 5.33 20.05 -31.71
C LEU A 184 5.67 20.89 -32.95
N VAL A 185 6.86 20.67 -33.52
CA VAL A 185 7.31 21.40 -34.72
C VAL A 185 6.62 20.87 -35.98
N ASN A 186 6.62 19.55 -36.18
CA ASN A 186 6.19 18.95 -37.45
C ASN A 186 4.66 18.86 -37.60
N GLU A 187 3.95 18.50 -36.52
CA GLU A 187 2.52 18.19 -36.56
C GLU A 187 1.66 19.37 -36.10
N PHE A 188 2.10 20.06 -35.04
CA PHE A 188 1.32 21.10 -34.38
C PHE A 188 1.72 22.53 -34.74
N GLY A 189 2.79 22.71 -35.51
CA GLY A 189 3.25 24.02 -36.01
C GLY A 189 3.57 25.01 -34.88
N PHE A 190 4.14 24.53 -33.77
CA PHE A 190 4.50 25.36 -32.63
C PHE A 190 5.67 26.30 -32.97
N ASP A 191 5.32 27.53 -33.38
CA ASP A 191 6.21 28.61 -33.85
C ASP A 191 7.10 28.23 -35.06
N SER A 192 7.38 29.20 -35.94
CA SER A 192 8.22 28.97 -37.12
C SER A 192 9.72 28.85 -36.76
N GLU A 193 10.14 29.47 -35.65
CA GLU A 193 11.51 29.42 -35.10
C GLU A 193 11.47 29.48 -33.57
N PRO A 194 11.02 28.42 -32.87
CA PRO A 194 10.98 28.43 -31.42
C PRO A 194 12.40 28.38 -30.83
N SER A 195 12.63 29.12 -29.74
CA SER A 195 13.88 29.00 -28.98
C SER A 195 14.04 27.57 -28.47
N SER A 196 15.26 27.04 -28.49
CA SER A 196 15.56 25.68 -27.98
C SER A 196 15.03 25.46 -26.55
N LYS A 197 15.06 26.51 -25.73
CA LYS A 197 14.54 26.49 -24.36
C LYS A 197 13.02 26.44 -24.30
N GLN A 198 12.32 27.21 -25.14
CA GLN A 198 10.86 27.21 -25.19
C GLN A 198 10.32 25.84 -25.63
N LEU A 199 10.97 25.19 -26.59
CA LEU A 199 10.61 23.81 -26.98
C LEU A 199 10.82 22.82 -25.84
N GLU A 200 11.90 22.97 -25.07
CA GLU A 200 12.17 22.11 -23.93
C GLU A 200 11.15 22.31 -22.81
N ASP A 201 10.86 23.56 -22.44
CA ASP A 201 9.85 23.91 -21.44
C ASP A 201 8.44 23.42 -21.85
N ALA A 202 8.10 23.52 -23.14
CA ALA A 202 6.83 23.01 -23.68
C ALA A 202 6.74 21.48 -23.59
N SER A 203 7.79 20.77 -24.01
CA SER A 203 7.83 19.31 -23.95
C SER A 203 7.86 18.79 -22.50
N GLU A 204 8.56 19.47 -21.60
CA GLU A 204 8.56 19.14 -20.18
C GLU A 204 7.16 19.35 -19.55
N ARG A 205 6.48 20.43 -19.92
CA ARG A 205 5.07 20.64 -19.54
C ARG A 205 4.19 19.48 -20.00
N LEU A 206 4.29 19.06 -21.27
CA LEU A 206 3.51 17.93 -21.80
C LEU A 206 3.81 16.63 -21.07
N TYR A 207 5.08 16.35 -20.76
CA TYR A 207 5.47 15.18 -19.97
C TYR A 207 4.81 15.18 -18.58
N ASN A 208 4.80 16.33 -17.90
CA ASN A 208 4.15 16.46 -16.60
C ASN A 208 2.63 16.27 -16.68
N ILE A 209 1.98 16.76 -17.73
CA ILE A 209 0.54 16.53 -17.96
C ILE A 209 0.29 15.05 -18.26
N TYR A 210 1.13 14.40 -19.08
CA TYR A 210 1.06 12.96 -19.34
C TYR A 210 1.13 12.13 -18.05
N GLN A 211 2.08 12.42 -17.16
CA GLN A 211 2.21 11.69 -15.91
C GLN A 211 0.92 11.77 -15.06
N LEU A 212 0.30 12.95 -14.99
CA LEU A 212 -0.96 13.14 -14.28
C LEU A 212 -2.13 12.46 -14.98
N ARG A 213 -2.20 12.52 -16.32
CA ARG A 213 -3.21 11.80 -17.12
C ARG A 213 -3.10 10.29 -16.96
N ALA A 214 -1.88 9.76 -17.00
CA ALA A 214 -1.59 8.35 -16.76
C ALA A 214 -1.98 7.90 -15.35
N SER A 215 -1.97 8.81 -14.37
CA SER A 215 -2.48 8.55 -13.01
C SER A 215 -4.02 8.51 -12.92
N GLY A 216 -4.74 8.93 -13.96
CA GLY A 216 -6.21 8.94 -14.02
C GLY A 216 -6.87 10.32 -13.89
N GLN A 217 -6.12 11.42 -13.93
CA GLN A 217 -6.72 12.77 -13.87
C GLN A 217 -7.36 13.19 -15.21
N SER A 218 -8.36 14.05 -15.16
CA SER A 218 -8.88 14.70 -16.37
C SER A 218 -7.84 15.65 -16.98
N LEU A 219 -7.94 15.95 -18.28
CA LEU A 219 -7.00 16.84 -18.95
C LEU A 219 -7.01 18.25 -18.33
N SER A 220 -8.18 18.77 -17.94
CA SER A 220 -8.29 20.06 -17.28
C SER A 220 -7.61 20.08 -15.92
N GLU A 221 -7.80 19.06 -15.10
CA GLU A 221 -7.18 18.98 -13.77
C GLU A 221 -5.65 18.85 -13.88
N ALA A 222 -5.18 18.00 -14.80
CA ALA A 222 -3.75 17.84 -15.06
C ALA A 222 -3.11 19.16 -15.53
N ARG A 223 -3.76 19.90 -16.43
CA ARG A 223 -3.30 21.24 -16.85
C ARG A 223 -3.24 22.22 -15.68
N ILE A 224 -4.29 22.30 -14.86
CA ILE A 224 -4.33 23.19 -13.70
C ILE A 224 -3.19 22.85 -12.72
N GLN A 225 -3.03 21.58 -12.37
CA GLN A 225 -1.98 21.15 -11.44
C GLN A 225 -0.58 21.43 -11.98
N THR A 226 -0.33 21.16 -13.26
CA THR A 226 0.96 21.49 -13.88
C THR A 226 1.20 22.98 -13.94
N THR A 227 0.21 23.81 -14.27
CA THR A 227 0.35 25.28 -14.20
C THR A 227 0.74 25.73 -12.79
N PHE A 228 0.04 25.22 -11.77
CA PHE A 228 0.32 25.57 -10.38
C PHE A 228 1.76 25.21 -10.00
N ASN A 229 2.20 23.99 -10.30
CA ASN A 229 3.55 23.54 -10.01
C ASN A 229 4.60 24.44 -10.70
N THR A 230 4.43 24.73 -11.99
CA THR A 230 5.37 25.60 -12.74
C THR A 230 5.46 27.01 -12.16
N LEU A 231 4.32 27.64 -11.81
CA LEU A 231 4.31 28.98 -11.22
C LEU A 231 4.88 28.98 -9.80
N TYR A 232 4.64 27.90 -9.04
CA TYR A 232 5.20 27.72 -7.71
C TYR A 232 6.72 27.54 -7.75
N ASP A 233 7.23 26.74 -8.69
CA ASP A 233 8.67 26.55 -8.90
C ASP A 233 9.35 27.86 -9.31
N LEU A 234 8.73 28.65 -10.20
CA LEU A 234 9.22 30.00 -10.54
C LEU A 234 9.27 30.91 -9.31
N LYS A 235 8.26 30.86 -8.44
CA LYS A 235 8.26 31.62 -7.18
C LYS A 235 9.38 31.17 -6.24
N LEU A 236 9.61 29.86 -6.10
CA LEU A 236 10.71 29.32 -5.30
C LEU A 236 12.08 29.74 -5.86
N GLN A 237 12.24 29.70 -7.18
CA GLN A 237 13.46 30.15 -7.86
C GLN A 237 13.70 31.65 -7.66
N ALA A 238 12.65 32.47 -7.79
CA ALA A 238 12.75 33.91 -7.55
C ALA A 238 13.09 34.23 -6.09
N GLN A 239 12.51 33.51 -5.12
CA GLN A 239 12.85 33.66 -3.71
C GLN A 239 14.30 33.21 -3.43
N LYS A 240 14.76 32.12 -4.03
CA LYS A 240 16.14 31.63 -3.88
C LYS A 240 17.17 32.61 -4.44
N ASN A 241 16.84 33.25 -5.57
CA ASN A 241 17.75 34.14 -6.29
C ASN A 241 17.51 35.64 -6.01
N ASN A 242 16.57 35.98 -5.11
CA ASN A 242 16.14 37.36 -4.82
C ASN A 242 15.80 38.18 -6.08
N ILE A 243 14.93 37.63 -6.94
CA ILE A 243 14.51 38.27 -8.19
C ILE A 243 13.30 39.17 -7.96
N ASP A 244 13.43 40.47 -8.24
CA ASP A 244 12.35 41.46 -8.08
C ASP A 244 11.31 41.43 -9.22
N SER A 245 11.66 40.89 -10.39
CA SER A 245 10.81 40.84 -11.60
C SER A 245 9.81 39.66 -11.63
N LEU A 246 9.55 39.02 -10.49
CA LEU A 246 8.65 37.86 -10.40
C LEU A 246 7.26 38.08 -11.05
N PRO A 247 6.55 39.22 -10.88
CA PRO A 247 5.25 39.41 -11.49
C PRO A 247 5.27 39.31 -13.03
N ASN A 248 6.32 39.83 -13.66
CA ASN A 248 6.47 39.80 -15.11
C ASN A 248 6.74 38.36 -15.58
N LEU A 249 7.67 37.66 -14.93
CA LEU A 249 7.98 36.26 -15.22
C LEU A 249 6.75 35.35 -15.08
N LEU A 250 5.90 35.59 -14.07
CA LEU A 250 4.67 34.83 -13.89
C LEU A 250 3.65 35.10 -15.00
N ASN A 251 3.57 36.34 -15.50
CA ASN A 251 2.67 36.68 -16.60
C ASN A 251 3.16 36.09 -17.92
N GLU A 252 4.46 36.22 -18.23
CA GLU A 252 5.09 35.60 -19.40
C GLU A 252 4.88 34.07 -19.40
N ALA A 253 5.08 33.42 -18.26
CA ALA A 253 4.84 31.99 -18.12
C ALA A 253 3.37 31.60 -18.34
N LYS A 254 2.42 32.39 -17.84
CA LYS A 254 0.98 32.15 -18.07
C LYS A 254 0.63 32.29 -19.54
N GLU A 255 1.10 33.34 -20.21
CA GLU A 255 0.87 33.55 -21.63
C GLU A 255 1.42 32.38 -22.46
N PHE A 256 2.67 31.98 -22.19
CA PHE A 256 3.30 30.83 -22.81
C PHE A 256 2.52 29.52 -22.60
N ILE A 257 2.07 29.26 -21.38
CA ILE A 257 1.24 28.10 -21.04
C ILE A 257 -0.08 28.11 -21.80
N THR A 258 -0.79 29.25 -21.81
CA THR A 258 -2.08 29.36 -22.51
C THR A 258 -1.93 29.13 -24.00
N LYS A 259 -0.80 29.57 -24.59
CA LYS A 259 -0.46 29.30 -25.98
C LYS A 259 -0.30 27.80 -26.24
N ILE A 260 0.49 27.09 -25.45
CA ILE A 260 0.68 25.63 -25.61
C ILE A 260 -0.64 24.87 -25.43
N ASP A 261 -1.36 25.14 -24.35
CA ASP A 261 -2.58 24.42 -24.01
C ASP A 261 -3.69 24.64 -25.05
N SER A 262 -3.65 25.77 -25.79
CA SER A 262 -4.58 26.03 -26.89
C SER A 262 -4.30 25.20 -28.14
N ILE A 263 -3.05 24.76 -28.35
CA ILE A 263 -2.62 24.03 -29.55
C ILE A 263 -2.69 22.52 -29.32
N VAL A 264 -2.18 22.03 -28.18
CA VAL A 264 -1.91 20.60 -27.96
C VAL A 264 -2.61 20.06 -26.71
N GLY A 265 -3.21 18.89 -26.86
CA GLY A 265 -3.67 18.02 -25.78
C GLY A 265 -2.86 16.72 -25.74
N ILE A 266 -3.03 15.97 -24.64
CA ILE A 266 -2.30 14.72 -24.45
C ILE A 266 -3.20 13.61 -23.89
N GLU A 267 -3.08 12.43 -24.47
CA GLU A 267 -3.78 11.23 -24.01
C GLU A 267 -3.05 10.57 -22.83
N PRO A 268 -3.74 9.75 -22.01
CA PRO A 268 -3.09 8.93 -20.99
C PRO A 268 -2.07 7.93 -21.54
N THR A 269 -2.13 7.63 -22.84
CA THR A 269 -1.14 6.80 -23.55
C THR A 269 0.16 7.57 -23.85
N GLY A 270 0.15 8.90 -23.75
CA GLY A 270 1.26 9.78 -24.12
C GLY A 270 1.21 10.30 -25.55
N GLU A 271 0.20 9.91 -26.34
CA GLU A 271 0.00 10.44 -27.69
C GLU A 271 -0.50 11.89 -27.65
N LEU A 272 0.12 12.73 -28.48
CA LEU A 272 -0.26 14.13 -28.62
C LEU A 272 -1.40 14.26 -29.63
N PHE A 273 -2.29 15.22 -29.39
CA PHE A 273 -3.38 15.53 -30.32
C PHE A 273 -3.68 17.01 -30.34
N LYS A 274 -4.37 17.46 -31.39
CA LYS A 274 -4.74 18.86 -31.54
C LYS A 274 -5.82 19.21 -30.54
N ASN A 275 -5.60 20.23 -29.73
CA ASN A 275 -6.57 20.63 -28.72
C ASN A 275 -7.86 21.14 -29.40
N LEU A 276 -8.98 20.54 -29.03
CA LEU A 276 -10.32 20.87 -29.54
C LEU A 276 -11.02 21.81 -28.56
N THR A 277 -11.88 22.69 -29.07
CA THR A 277 -12.82 23.39 -28.20
C THR A 277 -13.88 22.41 -27.69
N LYS A 278 -14.50 22.72 -26.54
CA LYS A 278 -15.53 21.83 -25.95
C LYS A 278 -16.72 21.61 -26.88
N GLU A 279 -17.07 22.60 -27.69
CA GLU A 279 -18.17 22.52 -28.65
C GLU A 279 -17.81 21.61 -29.83
N GLU A 280 -16.62 21.78 -30.41
CA GLU A 280 -16.10 20.89 -31.46
C GLU A 280 -15.98 19.45 -30.97
N GLN A 281 -15.46 19.26 -29.76
CA GLN A 281 -15.35 17.95 -29.13
C GLN A 281 -16.74 17.29 -28.99
N LEU A 282 -17.75 18.02 -28.51
CA LEU A 282 -19.10 17.49 -28.36
C LEU A 282 -19.75 17.14 -29.72
N ASN A 283 -19.49 17.95 -30.75
CA ASN A 283 -19.99 17.69 -32.10
C ASN A 283 -19.35 16.42 -32.68
N LEU A 284 -18.02 16.28 -32.57
CA LEU A 284 -17.30 15.07 -32.98
C LEU A 284 -17.77 13.83 -32.20
N GLN A 285 -18.01 13.96 -30.90
CA GLN A 285 -18.57 12.86 -30.10
C GLN A 285 -19.93 12.40 -30.64
N LYS A 286 -20.81 13.34 -31.01
CA LYS A 286 -22.12 13.01 -31.60
C LYS A 286 -21.98 12.35 -32.96
N GLU A 287 -21.13 12.90 -33.83
CA GLU A 287 -20.84 12.33 -35.15
C GLU A 287 -20.33 10.89 -35.02
N ILE A 288 -19.27 10.67 -34.24
CA ILE A 288 -18.70 9.33 -34.03
C ILE A 288 -19.71 8.39 -33.37
N SER A 289 -20.52 8.86 -32.42
CA SER A 289 -21.56 8.01 -31.81
C SER A 289 -22.60 7.56 -32.83
N SER A 290 -22.99 8.45 -33.75
CA SER A 290 -23.93 8.11 -34.83
C SER A 290 -23.33 7.14 -35.84
N GLU A 291 -22.06 7.34 -36.19
CA GLU A 291 -21.31 6.41 -37.06
C GLU A 291 -21.19 5.03 -36.42
N LEU A 292 -20.85 4.96 -35.12
CA LEU A 292 -20.78 3.71 -34.37
C LEU A 292 -22.13 2.99 -34.32
N ASP A 293 -23.24 3.71 -34.14
CA ASP A 293 -24.58 3.14 -34.18
C ASP A 293 -24.89 2.53 -35.56
N THR A 294 -24.56 3.23 -36.65
CA THR A 294 -24.77 2.71 -38.01
C THR A 294 -23.90 1.49 -38.31
N LEU A 295 -22.63 1.52 -37.90
CA LEU A 295 -21.69 0.41 -38.07
C LEU A 295 -22.14 -0.81 -37.26
N TYR A 296 -22.59 -0.59 -36.02
CA TYR A 296 -23.09 -1.67 -35.17
C TYR A 296 -24.32 -2.33 -35.77
N GLN A 297 -25.29 -1.57 -36.30
CA GLN A 297 -26.51 -2.14 -36.88
C GLN A 297 -26.27 -2.91 -38.19
N THR A 298 -25.29 -2.49 -38.98
CA THR A 298 -25.07 -3.03 -40.34
C THR A 298 -24.01 -4.11 -40.40
N LYS A 299 -22.89 -3.94 -39.67
CA LYS A 299 -21.65 -4.69 -39.88
C LYS A 299 -21.14 -5.45 -38.65
N ALA A 300 -21.84 -5.52 -37.52
CA ALA A 300 -21.26 -6.09 -36.30
C ALA A 300 -20.81 -7.57 -36.39
N LEU A 301 -21.31 -8.33 -37.38
CA LEU A 301 -20.90 -9.71 -37.67
C LEU A 301 -19.70 -9.80 -38.63
N GLU A 302 -19.29 -8.71 -39.27
CA GLU A 302 -18.13 -8.69 -40.16
C GLU A 302 -16.82 -8.67 -39.36
N LYS A 303 -15.76 -9.25 -39.93
CA LYS A 303 -14.44 -9.34 -39.26
C LYS A 303 -13.80 -7.97 -39.06
N ASP A 304 -13.99 -7.05 -40.01
CA ASP A 304 -13.32 -5.74 -40.04
C ASP A 304 -13.98 -4.72 -39.10
N TYR A 305 -15.26 -4.92 -38.76
CA TYR A 305 -16.04 -4.02 -37.90
C TYR A 305 -15.31 -3.68 -36.59
N ARG A 306 -14.70 -4.67 -35.94
CA ARG A 306 -14.03 -4.47 -34.65
C ARG A 306 -12.83 -3.53 -34.77
N ILE A 307 -12.09 -3.62 -35.87
CA ILE A 307 -10.93 -2.76 -36.12
C ILE A 307 -11.41 -1.34 -36.40
N GLU A 308 -12.46 -1.18 -37.21
CA GLU A 308 -13.07 0.12 -37.53
C GLU A 308 -13.66 0.79 -36.28
N ALA A 309 -14.51 0.09 -35.53
CA ALA A 309 -15.11 0.61 -34.30
C ALA A 309 -14.05 0.96 -33.25
N LYS A 310 -12.99 0.16 -33.10
CA LYS A 310 -11.89 0.47 -32.19
C LYS A 310 -11.11 1.71 -32.62
N LYS A 311 -10.90 1.92 -33.93
CA LYS A 311 -10.29 3.15 -34.46
C LYS A 311 -11.14 4.38 -34.12
N LEU A 312 -12.46 4.30 -34.33
CA LEU A 312 -13.39 5.38 -34.00
C LEU A 312 -13.41 5.71 -32.51
N ILE A 313 -13.54 4.71 -31.64
CA ILE A 313 -13.55 4.90 -30.17
C ILE A 313 -12.22 5.47 -29.65
N ASN A 314 -11.11 5.02 -30.22
CA ASN A 314 -9.77 5.49 -29.84
C ASN A 314 -9.34 6.76 -30.58
N THR A 315 -10.28 7.50 -31.17
CA THR A 315 -9.97 8.80 -31.78
C THR A 315 -9.42 9.72 -30.68
N PRO A 316 -8.22 10.31 -30.88
CA PRO A 316 -7.55 11.04 -29.83
C PRO A 316 -8.24 12.39 -29.58
N GLY A 317 -8.31 12.79 -28.30
CA GLY A 317 -8.90 14.06 -27.88
C GLY A 317 -10.42 14.14 -27.87
N VAL A 318 -11.12 13.11 -28.36
CA VAL A 318 -12.58 13.12 -28.45
C VAL A 318 -13.22 12.60 -27.17
N PHE A 319 -12.89 11.38 -26.75
CA PHE A 319 -13.51 10.72 -25.61
C PHE A 319 -12.58 10.64 -24.40
N GLU A 320 -13.10 10.92 -23.21
CA GLU A 320 -12.37 10.67 -21.97
C GLU A 320 -12.26 9.15 -21.69
N PRO A 321 -11.28 8.69 -20.88
CA PRO A 321 -11.05 7.26 -20.65
C PRO A 321 -12.30 6.48 -20.24
N LEU A 322 -13.09 7.04 -19.31
CA LEU A 322 -14.33 6.42 -18.84
C LEU A 322 -15.39 6.31 -19.95
N GLN A 323 -15.51 7.33 -20.81
CA GLN A 323 -16.42 7.29 -21.96
C GLN A 323 -15.98 6.24 -22.99
N ARG A 324 -14.67 6.10 -23.22
CA ARG A 324 -14.15 5.05 -24.11
C ARG A 324 -14.49 3.67 -23.58
N GLU A 325 -14.37 3.44 -22.28
CA GLU A 325 -14.75 2.17 -21.66
C GLU A 325 -16.25 1.87 -21.84
N GLU A 326 -17.12 2.86 -21.63
CA GLU A 326 -18.57 2.73 -21.86
C GLU A 326 -18.88 2.38 -23.32
N LEU A 327 -18.24 3.07 -24.28
CA LEU A 327 -18.40 2.79 -25.70
C LEU A 327 -17.86 1.40 -26.08
N MET A 328 -16.70 1.00 -25.55
CA MET A 328 -16.15 -0.33 -25.78
C MET A 328 -17.08 -1.42 -25.23
N ALA A 329 -17.65 -1.23 -24.04
CA ALA A 329 -18.61 -2.17 -23.46
C ALA A 329 -19.88 -2.30 -24.31
N LYS A 330 -20.38 -1.19 -24.86
CA LYS A 330 -21.59 -1.16 -25.69
C LYS A 330 -21.38 -1.77 -27.08
N TYR A 331 -20.34 -1.32 -27.79
CA TYR A 331 -20.15 -1.61 -29.23
C TYR A 331 -19.17 -2.74 -29.52
N LEU A 332 -18.30 -3.08 -28.57
CA LEU A 332 -17.29 -4.13 -28.69
C LEU A 332 -17.42 -5.20 -27.58
N PRO A 333 -18.61 -5.79 -27.35
CA PRO A 333 -18.75 -6.83 -26.35
C PRO A 333 -17.96 -8.09 -26.75
N GLN A 334 -17.55 -8.87 -25.75
CA GLN A 334 -16.84 -10.13 -25.99
C GLN A 334 -17.69 -11.13 -26.80
N VAL A 335 -19.01 -11.09 -26.61
CA VAL A 335 -20.00 -11.84 -27.38
C VAL A 335 -21.14 -10.89 -27.70
N LEU A 336 -21.61 -10.86 -28.95
CA LEU A 336 -22.75 -10.02 -29.32
C LEU A 336 -24.00 -10.41 -28.51
N PRO A 337 -24.90 -9.48 -28.20
CA PRO A 337 -26.18 -9.79 -27.56
C PRO A 337 -26.98 -10.82 -28.36
N MET A 338 -27.83 -11.56 -27.65
CA MET A 338 -28.76 -12.53 -28.25
C MET A 338 -29.81 -11.86 -29.13
N ASP A 339 -30.18 -10.63 -28.78
CA ASP A 339 -31.19 -9.86 -29.50
C ASP A 339 -30.65 -9.26 -30.82
N TYR A 340 -29.34 -9.32 -31.05
CA TYR A 340 -28.73 -8.78 -32.26
C TYR A 340 -29.10 -9.64 -33.49
N PRO A 341 -29.51 -9.05 -34.63
CA PRO A 341 -29.96 -9.79 -35.80
C PRO A 341 -28.86 -10.71 -36.35
N GLY A 342 -29.22 -11.97 -36.65
CA GLY A 342 -28.27 -12.97 -37.15
C GLY A 342 -27.38 -13.61 -36.09
N SER A 343 -27.49 -13.20 -34.82
CA SER A 343 -26.68 -13.75 -33.73
C SER A 343 -27.22 -15.09 -33.19
N ILE A 344 -28.50 -15.40 -33.41
CA ILE A 344 -29.12 -16.69 -33.05
C ILE A 344 -29.49 -17.43 -34.32
N ILE A 345 -29.10 -18.70 -34.37
CA ILE A 345 -29.59 -19.68 -35.34
C ILE A 345 -30.40 -20.69 -34.54
N GLU A 346 -31.72 -20.70 -34.75
CA GLU A 346 -32.60 -21.65 -34.07
C GLU A 346 -32.31 -23.08 -34.56
N ILE A 347 -32.01 -23.97 -33.62
CA ILE A 347 -31.78 -25.39 -33.92
C ILE A 347 -33.12 -26.10 -33.79
N SER A 348 -33.58 -26.73 -34.87
CA SER A 348 -34.85 -27.46 -34.88
C SER A 348 -34.83 -28.66 -33.92
N ASP A 349 -36.00 -29.01 -33.36
CA ASP A 349 -36.17 -30.17 -32.46
C ASP A 349 -35.86 -31.52 -33.15
N SER A 350 -35.89 -31.57 -34.49
CA SER A 350 -35.45 -32.72 -35.28
C SER A 350 -33.93 -32.86 -35.31
N ASP A 351 -33.20 -31.75 -35.35
CA ASP A 351 -31.73 -31.76 -35.39
C ASP A 351 -31.12 -32.03 -34.00
N SER A 352 -31.79 -31.58 -32.93
CA SER A 352 -31.34 -31.80 -31.55
C SER A 352 -31.42 -33.26 -31.09
N LYS A 353 -32.35 -34.05 -31.65
CA LYS A 353 -32.54 -35.48 -31.34
C LYS A 353 -31.54 -36.39 -32.06
N ASN A 354 -30.88 -35.90 -33.10
CA ASN A 354 -30.03 -36.71 -33.96
C ASN A 354 -28.56 -36.64 -33.50
N LYS A 355 -28.18 -37.49 -32.53
CA LYS A 355 -26.85 -37.50 -31.88
C LYS A 355 -25.65 -37.60 -32.85
N ASN A 356 -25.86 -38.05 -34.09
CA ASN A 356 -24.82 -38.27 -35.09
C ASN A 356 -24.70 -37.16 -36.15
N LYS A 357 -25.56 -36.13 -36.14
CA LYS A 357 -25.50 -35.04 -37.12
C LYS A 357 -24.52 -33.96 -36.64
N LYS A 358 -23.34 -33.86 -37.24
CA LYS A 358 -22.41 -32.73 -37.01
C LYS A 358 -23.04 -31.47 -37.60
N LEU A 359 -23.36 -30.48 -36.76
CA LEU A 359 -23.75 -29.14 -37.22
C LEU A 359 -22.53 -28.46 -37.90
N SER A 360 -22.79 -27.49 -38.78
CA SER A 360 -21.75 -26.79 -39.54
C SER A 360 -20.64 -26.24 -38.64
N GLU A 361 -19.39 -26.33 -39.08
CA GLU A 361 -18.20 -25.96 -38.29
C GLU A 361 -18.18 -24.51 -37.81
N ASN A 362 -18.99 -23.63 -38.38
CA ASN A 362 -19.06 -22.20 -38.03
C ASN A 362 -20.09 -21.85 -36.96
N ILE A 363 -20.72 -22.84 -36.31
CA ILE A 363 -21.73 -22.62 -35.27
C ILE A 363 -21.26 -23.20 -33.93
N VAL A 364 -21.34 -22.39 -32.87
CA VAL A 364 -21.13 -22.78 -31.48
C VAL A 364 -22.50 -23.05 -30.85
N ILE A 365 -22.67 -24.23 -30.24
CA ILE A 365 -23.92 -24.62 -29.61
C ILE A 365 -23.90 -24.20 -28.14
N GLN A 366 -24.94 -23.51 -27.69
CA GLN A 366 -25.15 -23.16 -26.29
C GLN A 366 -26.48 -23.71 -25.78
N ARG A 367 -26.54 -24.00 -24.47
CA ARG A 367 -27.76 -24.43 -23.78
C ARG A 367 -28.19 -23.29 -22.87
N ILE A 368 -29.42 -22.80 -23.06
CA ILE A 368 -30.01 -21.73 -22.25
C ILE A 368 -31.27 -22.26 -21.60
N PHE A 369 -31.51 -21.90 -20.33
CA PHE A 369 -32.78 -22.17 -19.68
C PHE A 369 -33.76 -21.04 -20.02
N ASP A 370 -34.88 -21.39 -20.64
CA ASP A 370 -35.95 -20.43 -20.93
C ASP A 370 -36.94 -20.45 -19.76
N GLU A 371 -37.06 -19.31 -19.07
CA GLU A 371 -37.91 -19.16 -17.89
C GLU A 371 -39.40 -19.26 -18.23
N THR A 372 -39.79 -18.86 -19.44
CA THR A 372 -41.21 -18.87 -19.86
C THR A 372 -41.72 -20.28 -20.10
N THR A 373 -40.93 -21.11 -20.79
CA THR A 373 -41.27 -22.50 -21.10
C THR A 373 -40.79 -23.49 -20.03
N ARG A 374 -39.95 -23.03 -19.07
CA ARG A 374 -39.28 -23.83 -18.04
C ARG A 374 -38.51 -25.02 -18.60
N LYS A 375 -37.93 -24.85 -19.80
CA LYS A 375 -37.18 -25.90 -20.51
C LYS A 375 -35.81 -25.38 -20.92
N VAL A 376 -34.86 -26.30 -21.06
CA VAL A 376 -33.55 -26.00 -21.63
C VAL A 376 -33.70 -25.95 -23.15
N LYS A 377 -33.47 -24.78 -23.75
CA LYS A 377 -33.41 -24.57 -25.20
C LYS A 377 -31.96 -24.69 -25.67
N LEU A 378 -31.76 -25.41 -26.78
CA LEU A 378 -30.50 -25.44 -27.51
C LEU A 378 -30.53 -24.34 -28.58
N ILE A 379 -29.47 -23.54 -28.61
CA ILE A 379 -29.33 -22.44 -29.57
C ILE A 379 -27.99 -22.56 -30.31
N GLY A 380 -27.98 -22.21 -31.59
CA GLY A 380 -26.77 -22.04 -32.37
C GLY A 380 -26.34 -20.57 -32.36
N ARG A 381 -25.05 -20.32 -32.16
CA ARG A 381 -24.43 -19.00 -32.27
C ARG A 381 -23.38 -19.06 -33.39
N PRO A 382 -23.40 -18.18 -34.41
CA PRO A 382 -22.33 -18.15 -35.39
C PRO A 382 -21.01 -17.77 -34.71
N LYS A 383 -19.88 -18.30 -35.20
CA LYS A 383 -18.54 -17.98 -34.68
C LYS A 383 -18.23 -16.49 -34.75
N GLU A 384 -18.71 -15.80 -35.79
CA GLU A 384 -18.55 -14.35 -35.97
C GLU A 384 -19.17 -13.52 -34.84
N ALA A 385 -20.14 -14.06 -34.09
CA ALA A 385 -20.72 -13.37 -32.95
C ALA A 385 -19.80 -13.31 -31.71
N PHE A 386 -18.66 -14.01 -31.74
CA PHE A 386 -17.68 -14.06 -30.66
C PHE A 386 -16.42 -13.26 -31.00
N ALA A 387 -15.81 -12.65 -29.99
CA ALA A 387 -14.63 -11.81 -30.17
C ALA A 387 -13.35 -12.53 -30.56
N SER A 388 -13.25 -13.82 -30.22
CA SER A 388 -12.04 -14.61 -30.33
C SER A 388 -12.00 -15.52 -31.57
N ALA A 389 -12.97 -15.40 -32.47
CA ALA A 389 -13.15 -16.23 -33.66
C ALA A 389 -13.03 -15.36 -34.92
#